data_AF-A0A6P9AZK7-F1
#
_entry.id   AF-A0A6P9AZK7-F1
#
_cell.length_a   1.000
_cell.length_b   1.000
_cell.length_c   1.000
_cell.angle_alpha   90.00
_cell.angle_beta   90.00
_cell.angle_gamma   90.00
#
_symmetry.space_group_name_H-M   'P 1'
#
loop_
_entity.id
_entity.type
_entity.pdbx_description
1 polymer ?
#
loop_
_entity_poly.entity_id
_entity_poly.type
_entity_poly.pdbx_seq_one_letter_code
_entity_poly.pdbx_strand_id
1 'polypeptide(L)' 'MPEFRGMRIGNSLLKEAAKAAWQEGCSELRMHVSYLKPENTTYLERRGGENLTVQDGWNLFRIYGDRLGQMADRSRV' A
#
# COMPACT_ATOMS: atom_id res chain seq x y z
N MET A 1 0.17 17.11 11.04
CA MET A 1 1.31 16.21 11.23
C MET A 1 2.54 16.45 10.34
N PRO A 2 2.67 17.53 9.53
CA PRO A 2 3.99 17.98 9.06
C PRO A 2 4.99 18.23 10.20
N GLU A 3 4.51 18.71 11.35
CA GLU A 3 5.28 19.06 12.54
C GLU A 3 6.11 17.91 13.13
N PHE A 4 5.77 16.65 12.81
CA PHE A 4 6.48 15.45 13.28
C PHE A 4 7.42 14.85 12.22
N ARG A 5 7.54 15.46 11.04
CA ARG A 5 8.46 14.99 9.99
C ARG A 5 9.92 15.20 10.44
N GLY A 6 10.82 14.35 9.94
CA GLY A 6 12.24 14.37 10.34
C GLY A 6 12.53 13.69 11.69
N MET A 7 11.54 13.50 12.56
CA MET A 7 11.68 12.84 13.87
C MET A 7 11.78 11.31 13.81
N ARG A 8 11.93 10.73 12.62
CA ARG A 8 12.03 9.27 12.37
C ARG A 8 10.82 8.43 12.82
N ILE A 9 9.70 9.04 13.21
CA ILE A 9 8.48 8.34 13.65
C ILE A 9 7.99 7.33 12.60
N GLY A 10 7.89 7.73 11.33
CA GLY A 10 7.47 6.82 10.25
C GLY A 10 8.40 5.61 10.08
N ASN A 11 9.70 5.78 10.35
CA ASN A 11 10.66 4.68 10.31
C ASN A 11 10.47 3.71 11.49
N SER A 12 10.18 4.22 12.68
CA SER A 12 9.83 3.38 13.83
C SER A 12 8.54 2.60 13.58
N LEU A 13 7.51 3.25 13.02
CA LEU A 13 6.24 2.58 12.69
C LEU A 13 6.43 1.47 11.65
N LEU A 14 7.18 1.73 10.57
CA LEU A 14 7.48 0.71 9.56
C LEU A 14 8.27 -0.46 10.14
N LYS A 15 9.22 -0.20 11.05
CA LYS A 15 10.00 -1.24 11.73
C LYS A 15 9.12 -2.14 12.60
N GLU A 16 8.22 -1.55 13.39
CA GLU A 16 7.30 -2.35 14.22
C GLU A 16 6.32 -3.16 13.36
N ALA A 17 5.82 -2.59 12.25
CA ALA A 17 5.00 -3.34 11.30
C ALA A 17 5.75 -4.53 10.67
N ALA A 18 7.01 -4.33 10.26
CA ALA A 18 7.85 -5.41 9.72
C ALA A 18 8.15 -6.49 10.77
N LYS A 19 8.39 -6.10 12.02
CA LYS A 19 8.58 -7.04 13.12
C LYS A 19 7.32 -7.89 13.36
N ALA A 20 6.14 -7.26 13.38
CA ALA A 20 4.88 -7.97 13.52
C ALA A 20 4.65 -8.96 12.36
N ALA A 21 4.82 -8.50 11.12
CA ALA A 21 4.68 -9.36 9.94
C ALA A 21 5.63 -10.57 9.99
N TRP A 22 6.88 -10.36 10.37
CA TRP A 22 7.86 -11.44 10.51
C TRP A 22 7.47 -12.46 11.60
N GLN A 23 7.00 -11.98 12.75
CA GLN A 23 6.55 -12.85 13.85
C GLN A 23 5.34 -13.72 13.48
N GLU A 24 4.48 -13.21 12.61
CA GLU A 24 3.32 -13.93 12.05
C GLU A 24 3.69 -14.84 10.85
N GLY A 25 4.97 -14.94 10.50
CA GLY A 25 5.42 -15.77 9.37
C GLY A 25 5.09 -15.20 7.99
N CYS A 26 4.80 -13.90 7.88
CA CYS A 26 4.59 -13.23 6.60
C CYS A 26 5.92 -13.08 5.85
N SER A 27 5.89 -13.31 4.54
CA SER A 27 7.05 -13.12 3.66
C SER A 27 7.19 -11.70 3.11
N GLU A 28 6.12 -10.90 3.15
CA GLU A 28 6.06 -9.61 2.45
C GLU A 28 5.21 -8.58 3.21
N LEU A 29 5.54 -7.30 3.03
CA LEU A 29 4.68 -6.16 3.33
C LEU A 29 4.21 -5.52 2.02
N ARG A 30 2.90 -5.40 1.82
CA ARG A 30 2.33 -4.72 0.65
C ARG A 30 1.58 -3.47 1.08
N MET A 31 1.72 -2.40 0.30
CA MET A 31 1.04 -1.13 0.54
C MET A 31 0.84 -0.36 -0.77
N HIS A 32 -0.10 0.59 -0.75
CA HIS A 32 -0.34 1.50 -1.86
C HIS A 32 0.30 2.86 -1.57
N VAL A 33 1.04 3.38 -2.55
CA VAL A 33 1.74 4.66 -2.43
C VAL A 33 1.18 5.62 -3.48
N SER A 34 0.85 6.84 -3.06
CA SER A 34 0.37 7.86 -3.99
C SER A 34 1.50 8.37 -4.87
N TYR A 35 1.29 8.41 -6.18
CA TYR A 35 2.23 8.98 -7.15
C TYR A 35 2.51 10.47 -6.92
N LEU A 36 1.61 11.18 -6.22
CA LEU A 36 1.74 12.60 -5.89
C LEU A 36 2.83 12.89 -4.86
N LYS A 37 3.43 11.85 -4.26
CA LYS A 37 4.47 11.96 -3.23
C LYS A 37 5.65 11.03 -3.56
N PRO A 38 6.43 11.34 -4.60
CA PRO A 38 7.51 10.47 -5.07
C PRO A 38 8.57 10.18 -3.99
N GLU A 39 8.74 11.07 -3.01
CA GLU A 39 9.66 10.87 -1.90
C GLU A 39 9.30 9.66 -1.02
N ASN A 40 8.01 9.28 -0.96
CA ASN A 40 7.57 8.09 -0.22
C ASN A 40 7.92 6.82 -1.00
N THR A 41 7.80 6.85 -2.33
CA THR A 41 8.23 5.73 -3.20
C THR A 41 9.74 5.51 -3.05
N THR A 42 10.54 6.57 -3.22
CA THR A 42 12.00 6.49 -3.03
C THR A 42 12.38 6.03 -1.62
N TYR A 43 11.64 6.43 -0.59
CA TYR A 43 11.87 6.00 0.79
C TYR A 43 11.71 4.47 0.96
N LEU A 44 10.74 3.86 0.29
CA LEU A 44 10.47 2.42 0.32
C LEU A 44 11.43 1.63 -0.57
N GLU A 45 11.75 2.12 -1.76
CA GLU A 45 12.72 1.50 -2.68
C GLU A 45 14.11 1.36 -2.04
N ARG A 46 14.56 2.38 -1.30
CA ARG A 46 15.82 2.33 -0.53
C ARG A 46 15.85 1.26 0.57
N ARG A 47 14.72 0.64 0.88
CA ARG A 47 14.57 -0.44 1.87
C ARG A 47 14.31 -1.80 1.22
N GLY A 48 14.50 -1.92 -0.10
CA GLY A 48 14.26 -3.14 -0.85
C GLY A 48 12.81 -3.34 -1.28
N GLY A 49 11.97 -2.30 -1.20
CA GLY A 49 10.62 -2.35 -1.75
C GLY A 49 10.63 -2.25 -3.28
N GLU A 50 9.72 -2.95 -3.94
CA GLU A 50 9.55 -2.94 -5.39
C GLU A 50 8.25 -2.21 -5.78
N ASN A 51 8.31 -1.37 -6.81
CA ASN A 51 7.13 -0.72 -7.35
C ASN A 51 6.44 -1.63 -8.37
N LEU A 52 5.52 -2.47 -7.87
CA LEU A 52 4.81 -3.47 -8.67
C LEU A 52 3.99 -2.89 -9.84
N THR A 53 3.53 -1.63 -9.75
CA THR A 53 2.87 -0.97 -10.88
C THR A 53 3.83 -0.69 -12.02
N VAL A 54 5.07 -0.30 -11.70
CA VAL A 54 6.11 -0.02 -12.72
C VAL A 54 6.75 -1.31 -13.22
N GLN A 55 7.05 -2.24 -12.31
CA GLN A 55 7.78 -3.47 -12.62
C GLN A 55 6.92 -4.46 -13.41
N ASP A 56 5.69 -4.69 -12.97
CA ASP A 56 4.85 -5.76 -13.52
C ASP A 56 3.55 -5.24 -14.18
N GLY A 57 3.32 -3.92 -14.17
CA GLY A 57 2.13 -3.32 -14.79
C GLY A 57 0.84 -3.48 -13.97
N TRP A 58 0.94 -3.76 -12.66
CA TRP A 58 -0.24 -3.91 -11.81
C TRP A 58 -1.02 -2.60 -11.63
N ASN A 59 -2.33 -2.70 -11.76
CA ASN A 59 -3.27 -1.61 -11.50
C ASN A 59 -4.16 -1.93 -10.30
N LEU A 60 -4.26 -1.01 -9.34
CA LEU A 60 -5.23 -1.11 -8.25
C LEU A 60 -6.60 -0.64 -8.72
N PHE A 61 -7.54 -1.57 -8.88
CA PHE A 61 -8.93 -1.28 -9.23
C PHE A 61 -9.84 -1.21 -7.99
N ARG A 62 -10.88 -0.36 -8.06
CA ARG A 62 -11.96 -0.30 -7.07
C ARG A 62 -13.30 -0.18 -7.79
N ILE A 63 -14.27 -0.99 -7.38
CA ILE A 63 -15.67 -0.85 -7.78
C ILE A 63 -16.45 -0.33 -6.58
N TYR A 64 -17.15 0.79 -6.75
CA TYR A 64 -17.94 1.40 -5.69
C TYR A 64 -19.26 0.64 -5.46
N GLY A 65 -19.83 0.80 -4.27
CA GLY A 65 -21.00 0.03 -3.83
C GLY A 65 -22.22 0.19 -4.72
N ASP A 66 -22.46 1.38 -5.27
CA ASP A 66 -23.52 1.65 -6.24
C ASP A 66 -23.37 0.81 -7.52
N ARG A 67 -22.14 0.70 -8.03
CA ARG A 67 -21.82 -0.12 -9.21
C ARG A 67 -21.86 -1.61 -8.89
N LEU A 68 -21.36 -2.02 -7.73
CA LEU A 68 -21.47 -3.40 -7.26
C LEU A 68 -22.93 -3.85 -7.14
N GLY A 69 -23.81 -3.01 -6.57
CA GLY A 69 -25.24 -3.27 -6.48
C GLY A 69 -25.89 -3.47 -7.85
N GLN A 70 -25.63 -2.57 -8.79
CA GLN A 70 -26.12 -2.69 -10.17
C GLN A 70 -25.65 -3.97 -10.87
N MET A 71 -24.42 -4.43 -10.59
CA MET A 71 -23.89 -5.69 -11.13
C MET A 71 -24.56 -6.90 -10.50
N ALA A 72 -24.77 -6.89 -9.17
CA ALA A 72 -25.40 -8.00 -8.45
C ALA A 72 -26.89 -8.19 -8.82
N ASP A 73 -27.61 -7.10 -9.08
CA ASP A 73 -29.03 -7.17 -9.47
C ASP A 73 -29.24 -7.75 -10.89
N ARG A 74 -28.22 -7.68 -11.77
CA ARG A 74 -28.22 -8.37 -13.07
C ARG A 74 -27.90 -9.87 -12.99
N SER A 75 -27.58 -10.39 -11.81
CA SER A 75 -27.28 -11.81 -11.57
C SER A 75 -28.49 -12.63 -11.10
N ARG A 76 -29.70 -12.03 -11.03
CA ARG A 76 -30.96 -12.65 -10.59
C ARG A 76 -31.98 -12.85 -11.73
N VAL A 77 -31.52 -13.24 -12.91
CA VAL A 77 -32.38 -13.75 -14.00
C VAL A 77 -31.99 -15.17 -14.33
#